data_AF-M2SNR7-F1
#
_entry.id   AF-M2SNR7-F1
#
_cell.length_a   1.000
_cell.length_b   1.000
_cell.length_c   1.000
_cell.angle_alpha   90.00
_cell.angle_beta   90.00
_cell.angle_gamma   90.00
#
_symmetry.space_group_name_H-M   'P 1'
#
loop_
_entity.id
_entity.type
_entity.pdbx_description
1 polymer ?
#
loop_
_entity_poly.entity_id
_entity_poly.type
_entity_poly.pdbx_seq_one_letter_code
_entity_poly.pdbx_strand_id
1 'polypeptide(L)'
;MTGTEDPKEVRKYLQQSHDRIFENNKKWAEEMKKKNPAFFENMSAGQAPEYLWIGCSDSRIPAEAITGLEPGEMFIHRNIANLVCNIDLNVMSVVNYAVRHLKVKHIVVCGHYGCGGVKAAMTPKDMGLLNPWLRNIRDVYRLHQKELDDVITNGGTEDDKYNKLVELNVYEQCRNIIKTAAVQQSWAENEFPVVHGWVFGFHDGMLKDLNFDHEGQLKEIQKIYDLTKDM
;
A
#
# COMPACT_ATOMS: atom_id res chain seq x y z
N MET A 1 18.35 20.22 24.38
CA MET A 1 19.52 20.95 23.84
C MET A 1 19.00 22.25 23.25
N THR A 2 19.10 23.32 24.01
CA THR A 2 18.68 24.67 23.66
C THR A 2 19.85 25.35 22.95
N GLY A 3 19.80 25.40 21.62
CA GLY A 3 20.70 26.20 20.80
C GLY A 3 19.86 26.86 19.72
N THR A 4 19.67 28.17 19.79
CA THR A 4 19.11 28.94 18.68
C THR A 4 20.18 28.96 17.59
N GLU A 5 20.09 28.03 16.63
CA GLU A 5 20.98 28.00 15.46
C GLU A 5 20.90 29.35 14.71
N ASP A 6 22.05 29.88 14.29
CA ASP A 6 22.10 31.12 13.50
C ASP A 6 21.22 30.96 12.25
N PRO A 7 20.21 31.81 12.03
CA PRO A 7 19.34 31.74 10.86
C PRO A 7 20.08 31.69 9.52
N LYS A 8 21.29 32.25 9.42
CA LYS A 8 22.13 32.16 8.22
C LYS A 8 22.70 30.75 8.01
N GLU A 9 23.18 30.10 9.07
CA GLU A 9 23.68 28.73 9.01
C GLU A 9 22.56 27.74 8.71
N VAL A 10 21.37 27.94 9.27
CA VAL A 10 20.17 27.15 8.93
C VAL A 10 19.82 27.30 7.44
N ARG A 11 19.77 28.52 6.91
CA ARG A 11 19.47 28.76 5.48
C ARG A 11 20.51 28.11 4.57
N LYS A 12 21.80 28.20 4.93
CA LYS A 12 22.89 27.58 4.19
C LYS A 12 22.77 26.06 4.19
N TYR A 13 22.49 25.45 5.34
CA TYR A 13 22.25 24.01 5.46
C TYR A 13 21.05 23.57 4.60
N LEU A 14 19.93 24.29 4.66
CA LEU A 14 18.74 23.99 3.87
C LEU A 14 19.05 24.04 2.36
N GLN A 15 19.76 25.07 1.90
CA GLN A 15 20.19 25.19 0.50
C GLN A 15 21.09 24.02 0.09
N GLN A 16 22.10 23.69 0.89
CA GLN A 16 23.01 22.56 0.62
C GLN A 16 22.26 21.22 0.58
N SER A 17 21.31 21.00 1.49
CA SER A 17 20.50 19.79 1.52
C SER A 17 19.60 19.64 0.28
N HIS A 18 19.09 20.77 -0.23
CA HIS A 18 18.31 20.83 -1.46
C HIS A 18 19.19 20.56 -2.70
N ASP A 19 20.34 21.21 -2.81
CA ASP A 19 21.23 21.09 -3.97
C ASP A 19 21.76 19.66 -4.13
N ARG A 20 22.01 18.98 -3.00
CA ARG A 20 22.37 17.55 -2.97
C ARG A 20 21.34 16.66 -3.71
N ILE A 21 20.05 16.98 -3.66
CA ILE A 21 19.01 16.19 -4.36
C ILE A 21 19.22 16.27 -5.88
N PHE A 22 19.51 17.46 -6.42
CA PHE A 22 19.74 17.65 -7.84
C PHE A 22 21.06 17.02 -8.31
N GLU A 23 22.11 17.08 -7.49
CA GLU A 23 23.36 16.38 -7.77
C GLU A 23 23.18 14.87 -7.81
N ASN A 24 22.43 14.31 -6.85
CA ASN A 24 22.12 12.88 -6.83
C ASN A 24 21.26 12.47 -8.03
N ASN A 25 20.27 13.28 -8.41
CA ASN A 25 19.44 13.03 -9.57
C ASN A 25 20.25 12.99 -10.87
N LYS A 26 21.18 13.94 -11.07
CA LYS A 26 22.06 13.95 -12.25
C LYS A 26 22.89 12.66 -12.32
N LYS A 27 23.53 12.27 -11.21
CA LYS A 27 24.31 11.03 -11.13
C LYS A 27 23.46 9.80 -11.45
N TRP A 28 22.27 9.70 -10.84
CA TRP A 28 21.32 8.62 -11.11
C TRP A 28 20.92 8.55 -12.59
N ALA A 29 20.58 9.69 -13.21
CA ALA A 29 20.18 9.73 -14.61
C ALA A 29 21.31 9.31 -15.56
N GLU A 30 22.54 9.74 -15.29
CA GLU A 30 23.73 9.32 -16.03
C GLU A 30 24.02 7.82 -15.87
N GLU A 31 23.88 7.29 -14.66
CA GLU A 31 24.04 5.85 -14.38
C GLU A 31 22.99 5.01 -15.08
N MET A 32 21.72 5.43 -15.08
CA MET A 32 20.65 4.74 -15.80
C MET A 32 20.89 4.74 -17.30
N LYS A 33 21.29 5.88 -17.88
CA LYS A 33 21.63 5.97 -19.30
C LYS A 33 22.85 5.11 -19.68
N LYS A 34 23.83 4.98 -18.78
CA LYS A 34 24.98 4.08 -18.98
C LYS A 34 24.58 2.61 -18.95
N LYS A 35 23.67 2.22 -18.05
CA LYS A 35 23.15 0.84 -17.94
C LYS A 35 22.25 0.49 -19.13
N ASN A 36 21.37 1.41 -19.53
CA ASN A 36 20.46 1.26 -20.65
C ASN A 36 20.32 2.60 -21.39
N PRO A 37 20.97 2.78 -22.56
CA PRO A 37 20.90 4.03 -23.32
C PRO A 37 19.49 4.44 -23.75
N ALA A 38 18.58 3.47 -23.93
CA ALA A 38 17.19 3.69 -24.32
C ALA A 38 16.24 3.85 -23.12
N PHE A 39 16.74 3.86 -21.87
CA PHE A 39 15.92 3.86 -20.65
C PHE A 39 14.85 4.95 -20.63
N PHE A 40 15.25 6.20 -20.86
CA PHE A 40 14.31 7.33 -20.84
C PHE A 40 13.41 7.40 -22.08
N GLU A 41 13.87 6.91 -23.22
CA GLU A 41 13.03 6.78 -24.42
C GLU A 41 11.90 5.77 -24.17
N ASN A 42 12.25 4.59 -23.64
CA ASN A 42 11.28 3.55 -23.28
C ASN A 42 10.28 4.06 -22.23
N MET A 43 10.76 4.75 -21.18
CA MET A 43 9.87 5.35 -20.17
C MET A 43 8.90 6.37 -20.77
N SER A 44 9.32 7.11 -21.81
CA SER A 44 8.47 8.14 -22.44
C SER A 44 7.44 7.59 -23.42
N ALA A 45 7.58 6.32 -23.85
CA ALA A 45 6.72 5.70 -24.84
C ALA A 45 5.32 5.32 -24.33
N GLY A 46 5.09 5.41 -23.02
CA GLY A 46 3.79 5.15 -22.38
C GLY A 46 3.91 4.13 -21.24
N GLN A 47 2.90 4.11 -20.36
CA GLN A 47 2.80 3.14 -19.27
C GLN A 47 1.72 2.11 -19.58
N ALA A 48 2.02 0.83 -19.36
CA ALA A 48 1.06 -0.26 -19.36
C ALA A 48 1.38 -1.16 -18.15
N PRO A 49 1.20 -0.65 -16.92
CA PRO A 49 1.56 -1.41 -15.74
C PRO A 49 0.65 -2.63 -15.60
N GLU A 50 1.24 -3.77 -15.26
CA GLU A 50 0.50 -5.00 -14.99
C GLU A 50 -0.04 -5.02 -13.55
N TYR A 51 0.54 -4.20 -12.66
CA TYR A 51 0.24 -4.16 -11.24
C TYR A 51 -0.26 -2.79 -10.79
N LEU A 52 -1.29 -2.76 -9.94
CA LEU A 52 -1.55 -1.68 -9.00
C LEU A 52 -1.02 -2.10 -7.62
N TRP A 53 -0.12 -1.30 -7.04
CA TRP A 53 0.41 -1.49 -5.70
C TRP A 53 -0.15 -0.46 -4.72
N ILE A 54 -0.84 -0.92 -3.67
CA ILE A 54 -1.33 -0.09 -2.57
C ILE A 54 -0.50 -0.40 -1.32
N GLY A 55 0.41 0.51 -0.99
CA GLY A 55 1.37 0.34 0.11
C GLY A 55 1.25 1.40 1.21
N CYS A 56 2.00 1.19 2.29
CA CYS A 56 2.05 2.16 3.38
C CYS A 56 3.02 3.32 3.08
N SER A 57 2.66 4.55 3.45
CA SER A 57 3.57 5.72 3.39
C SER A 57 4.79 5.57 4.30
N ASP A 58 4.71 4.74 5.35
CA ASP A 58 5.82 4.41 6.26
C ASP A 58 6.74 3.28 5.72
N SER A 59 6.42 2.69 4.57
CA SER A 59 7.33 1.73 3.95
C SER A 59 8.64 2.41 3.55
N ARG A 60 9.76 1.95 4.12
CA ARG A 60 11.09 2.51 3.91
C ARG A 60 11.74 2.08 2.60
N ILE A 61 11.13 1.13 1.87
CA ILE A 61 11.67 0.58 0.62
C ILE A 61 10.61 0.73 -0.48
N PRO A 62 10.97 1.24 -1.69
CA PRO A 62 10.09 1.30 -2.86
C PRO A 62 9.58 -0.09 -3.29
N ALA A 63 8.38 -0.16 -3.86
CA ALA A 63 7.76 -1.43 -4.26
C ALA A 63 8.57 -2.14 -5.36
N GLU A 64 9.10 -1.36 -6.30
CA GLU A 64 9.95 -1.81 -7.40
C GLU A 64 11.24 -2.47 -6.86
N ALA A 65 11.82 -1.89 -5.81
CA ALA A 65 13.01 -2.45 -5.16
C ALA A 65 12.72 -3.75 -4.39
N ILE A 66 11.51 -3.89 -3.82
CA ILE A 66 11.09 -5.12 -3.11
C ILE A 66 10.85 -6.26 -4.11
N THR A 67 10.26 -5.94 -5.26
CA THR A 67 9.77 -6.95 -6.23
C THR A 67 10.75 -7.23 -7.36
N GLY A 68 11.73 -6.36 -7.57
CA GLY A 68 12.65 -6.43 -8.72
C GLY A 68 11.99 -6.04 -10.04
N LEU A 69 10.80 -5.43 -10.01
CA LEU A 69 10.14 -4.91 -11.20
C LEU A 69 10.78 -3.59 -11.65
N GLU A 70 10.75 -3.38 -12.95
CA GLU A 70 11.28 -2.20 -13.61
C GLU A 70 10.33 -0.99 -13.50
N PRO A 71 10.87 0.23 -13.57
CA PRO A 71 10.06 1.44 -13.58
C PRO A 71 9.01 1.43 -14.71
N GLY A 72 7.74 1.66 -14.34
CA GLY A 72 6.60 1.65 -15.26
C GLY A 72 5.80 0.35 -15.28
N GLU A 73 6.29 -0.73 -14.67
CA GLU A 73 5.57 -2.00 -14.53
C GLU A 73 4.53 -1.99 -13.39
N MET A 74 4.65 -1.02 -12.47
CA MET A 74 3.72 -0.83 -11.34
C MET A 74 3.11 0.58 -11.34
N PHE A 75 1.79 0.63 -11.11
CA PHE A 75 1.07 1.85 -10.73
C PHE A 75 0.94 1.90 -9.21
N ILE A 76 1.46 2.94 -8.55
CA ILE A 76 1.66 2.94 -7.10
C ILE A 76 0.79 3.96 -6.38
N HIS A 77 0.08 3.51 -5.35
CA HIS A 77 -0.57 4.34 -4.35
C HIS A 77 0.02 4.10 -2.97
N ARG A 78 0.17 5.16 -2.18
CA ARG A 78 0.64 5.06 -0.79
C ARG A 78 -0.13 5.98 0.14
N ASN A 79 -0.62 5.42 1.24
CA ASN A 79 -1.20 6.18 2.36
C ASN A 79 -0.78 5.57 3.70
N ILE A 80 -1.08 6.23 4.82
CA ILE A 80 -0.72 5.70 6.14
C ILE A 80 -1.48 4.40 6.39
N ALA A 81 -0.75 3.31 6.66
CA ALA A 81 -1.27 1.96 6.91
C ALA A 81 -2.07 1.33 5.75
N ASN A 82 -1.76 1.71 4.49
CA ASN A 82 -2.22 1.03 3.27
C ASN A 82 -3.75 0.78 3.23
N LEU A 83 -4.52 1.77 3.68
CA LEU A 83 -5.97 1.68 3.81
C LEU A 83 -6.68 1.86 2.46
N VAL A 84 -7.79 1.14 2.31
CA VAL A 84 -8.73 1.29 1.20
C VAL A 84 -10.09 1.64 1.79
N CYS A 85 -10.32 2.93 1.99
CA CYS A 85 -11.58 3.44 2.55
C CYS A 85 -12.59 3.72 1.43
N ASN A 86 -13.82 3.26 1.58
CA ASN A 86 -14.88 3.34 0.56
C ASN A 86 -15.32 4.77 0.19
N ILE A 87 -15.08 5.75 1.07
CA ILE A 87 -15.35 7.17 0.82
C ILE A 87 -14.08 7.99 0.57
N ASP A 88 -12.91 7.34 0.52
CA ASP A 88 -11.67 8.02 0.16
C ASP A 88 -11.55 8.10 -1.36
N LEU A 89 -11.97 9.24 -1.92
CA LEU A 89 -11.89 9.49 -3.36
C LEU A 89 -10.45 9.35 -3.89
N ASN A 90 -9.43 9.54 -3.06
CA ASN A 90 -8.03 9.38 -3.44
C ASN A 90 -7.77 7.94 -3.90
N VAL A 91 -7.84 6.96 -3.00
CA VAL A 91 -7.62 5.55 -3.37
C VAL A 91 -8.69 5.00 -4.32
N MET A 92 -9.96 5.43 -4.19
CA MET A 92 -11.02 4.97 -5.09
C MET A 92 -10.80 5.42 -6.53
N SER A 93 -10.32 6.66 -6.75
CA SER A 93 -9.98 7.14 -8.10
C SER A 93 -8.80 6.37 -8.69
N VAL A 94 -7.78 6.05 -7.90
CA VAL A 94 -6.61 5.26 -8.32
C VAL A 94 -7.01 3.85 -8.72
N VAL A 95 -7.82 3.16 -7.89
CA VAL A 95 -8.34 1.81 -8.22
C VAL A 95 -9.16 1.87 -9.51
N ASN A 96 -10.09 2.82 -9.63
CA ASN A 96 -10.91 2.94 -10.83
C ASN A 96 -10.04 3.19 -12.08
N TYR A 97 -9.02 4.04 -11.98
CA TYR A 97 -8.13 4.33 -13.11
C TYR A 97 -7.29 3.12 -13.52
N ALA A 98 -6.67 2.46 -12.55
CA ALA A 98 -5.87 1.26 -12.79
C ALA A 98 -6.69 0.17 -13.48
N VAL A 99 -7.91 -0.09 -13.00
CA VAL A 99 -8.75 -1.17 -13.53
C VAL A 99 -9.38 -0.79 -14.87
N ARG A 100 -10.04 0.37 -14.96
CA ARG A 100 -10.83 0.70 -16.16
C ARG A 100 -9.99 1.23 -17.32
N HIS A 101 -8.90 1.93 -17.03
CA HIS A 101 -8.11 2.64 -18.04
C HIS A 101 -6.75 1.98 -18.31
N LEU A 102 -6.04 1.57 -17.26
CA LEU A 102 -4.74 0.88 -17.42
C LEU A 102 -4.88 -0.64 -17.63
N LYS A 103 -6.04 -1.22 -17.28
CA LYS A 103 -6.33 -2.66 -17.44
C LYS A 103 -5.31 -3.56 -16.71
N VAL A 104 -4.85 -3.11 -15.53
CA VAL A 104 -3.92 -3.87 -14.68
C VAL A 104 -4.44 -5.29 -14.43
N LYS A 105 -3.54 -6.26 -14.34
CA LYS A 105 -3.87 -7.67 -14.11
C LYS A 105 -3.86 -8.04 -12.64
N HIS A 106 -3.11 -7.29 -11.83
CA HIS A 106 -2.95 -7.56 -10.42
C HIS A 106 -3.19 -6.29 -9.61
N ILE A 107 -3.90 -6.41 -8.50
CA ILE A 107 -3.93 -5.39 -7.45
C ILE A 107 -3.32 -6.00 -6.20
N VAL A 108 -2.27 -5.37 -5.67
CA VAL A 108 -1.58 -5.79 -4.45
C VAL A 108 -1.88 -4.78 -3.35
N VAL A 109 -2.40 -5.25 -2.22
CA VAL A 109 -2.32 -4.50 -0.96
C VAL A 109 -1.13 -5.05 -0.19
N CYS A 110 -0.12 -4.20 0.01
CA CYS A 110 1.07 -4.58 0.76
C CYS A 110 1.13 -3.84 2.09
N GLY A 111 0.90 -4.58 3.17
CA GLY A 111 1.26 -4.16 4.52
C GLY A 111 2.74 -4.37 4.81
N HIS A 112 3.16 -4.03 6.01
CA HIS A 112 4.50 -4.34 6.50
C HIS A 112 4.53 -4.50 8.01
N TYR A 113 5.33 -5.43 8.49
CA TYR A 113 5.57 -5.56 9.94
C TYR A 113 6.27 -4.30 10.47
N GLY A 114 5.96 -3.92 11.71
CA GLY A 114 6.45 -2.68 12.29
C GLY A 114 5.82 -1.39 11.78
N CYS A 115 4.69 -1.45 11.06
CA CYS A 115 3.92 -0.28 10.61
C CYS A 115 3.55 0.73 11.70
N GLY A 116 4.17 1.92 11.66
CA GLY A 116 3.92 3.00 12.60
C GLY A 116 2.47 3.45 12.63
N GLY A 117 1.76 3.42 11.50
CA GLY A 117 0.34 3.76 11.42
C GLY A 117 -0.57 2.78 12.18
N VAL A 118 -0.35 1.48 12.03
CA VAL A 118 -1.11 0.45 12.78
C VAL A 118 -0.82 0.56 14.27
N LYS A 119 0.45 0.77 14.65
CA LYS A 119 0.84 0.96 16.06
C LYS A 119 0.20 2.21 16.67
N ALA A 120 0.21 3.31 15.93
CA ALA A 120 -0.42 4.56 16.32
C ALA A 120 -1.93 4.40 16.54
N ALA A 121 -2.60 3.61 15.71
CA ALA A 121 -4.04 3.37 15.82
C ALA A 121 -4.44 2.71 17.14
N MET A 122 -3.59 1.85 17.69
CA MET A 122 -3.79 1.13 18.96
C MET A 122 -3.32 1.92 20.18
N THR A 123 -2.69 3.08 19.99
CA THR A 123 -2.27 3.95 21.10
C THR A 123 -3.44 4.87 21.48
N PRO A 124 -3.94 4.83 22.73
CA PRO A 124 -5.09 5.62 23.17
C PRO A 124 -4.70 7.09 23.40
N LYS A 125 -4.41 7.82 22.33
CA LYS A 125 -4.03 9.22 22.33
C LYS A 125 -4.76 9.98 21.22
N ASP A 126 -5.13 11.23 21.49
CA ASP A 126 -5.62 12.14 20.47
C ASP A 126 -4.49 12.52 19.49
N MET A 127 -4.67 12.18 18.21
CA MET A 127 -3.77 12.49 17.10
C MET A 127 -4.38 13.45 16.07
N GLY A 128 -5.43 14.20 16.45
CA GLY A 128 -6.08 15.20 15.60
C GLY A 128 -6.67 14.61 14.32
N LEU A 129 -6.22 15.10 13.17
CA LEU A 129 -6.70 14.66 11.84
C LEU A 129 -6.44 13.17 11.56
N LEU A 130 -5.48 12.55 12.24
CA LEU A 130 -5.22 11.11 12.10
C LEU A 130 -6.28 10.26 12.82
N ASN A 131 -7.03 10.81 13.77
CA ASN A 131 -8.04 10.06 14.51
C ASN A 131 -9.07 9.38 13.59
N PRO A 132 -9.77 10.07 12.68
CA PRO A 132 -10.72 9.42 11.78
C PRO A 132 -10.03 8.46 10.82
N TRP A 133 -8.82 8.77 10.34
CA TRP A 133 -8.07 7.89 9.44
C TRP A 133 -7.71 6.55 10.10
N LEU A 134 -7.07 6.61 11.28
CA LEU A 134 -6.65 5.43 12.05
C LEU A 134 -7.83 4.70 12.71
N ARG A 135 -9.05 5.29 12.69
CA ARG A 135 -10.26 4.60 13.15
C ARG A 135 -10.56 3.38 12.30
N ASN A 136 -10.29 3.41 11.00
CA ASN A 136 -10.48 2.26 10.12
C ASN A 136 -9.69 1.03 10.60
N ILE A 137 -8.48 1.22 11.14
CA ILE A 137 -7.66 0.12 11.70
C ILE A 137 -8.25 -0.38 13.02
N ARG A 138 -8.79 0.52 13.86
CA ARG A 138 -9.55 0.12 15.06
C ARG A 138 -10.83 -0.63 14.72
N ASP A 139 -11.44 -0.35 13.57
CA ASP A 139 -12.60 -1.11 13.10
C ASP A 139 -12.19 -2.51 12.62
N VAL A 140 -11.05 -2.65 11.94
CA VAL A 140 -10.45 -3.98 11.67
C VAL A 140 -10.21 -4.75 12.97
N TYR A 141 -9.63 -4.12 13.99
CA TYR A 141 -9.45 -4.74 15.31
C TYR A 141 -10.77 -5.25 15.87
N ARG A 142 -11.83 -4.43 15.84
CA ARG A 142 -13.16 -4.80 16.36
C ARG A 142 -13.78 -5.97 15.60
N LEU A 143 -13.64 -6.01 14.27
CA LEU A 143 -14.14 -7.10 13.43
C LEU A 143 -13.49 -8.44 13.77
N HIS A 144 -12.23 -8.42 14.18
CA HIS A 144 -11.41 -9.60 14.43
C HIS A 144 -10.98 -9.73 15.89
N GLN A 145 -11.73 -9.12 16.81
CA GLN A 145 -11.31 -9.01 18.21
C GLN A 145 -11.01 -10.38 18.83
N LYS A 146 -11.87 -11.36 18.58
CA LYS A 146 -11.68 -12.72 19.11
C LYS A 146 -10.37 -13.32 18.62
N GLU A 147 -10.10 -13.29 17.32
CA GLU A 147 -8.87 -13.84 16.73
C GLU A 147 -7.62 -13.14 17.27
N LEU A 148 -7.68 -11.82 17.48
CA LEU A 148 -6.60 -11.03 18.05
C LEU A 148 -6.38 -11.29 19.54
N ASP A 149 -7.46 -11.45 20.32
CA ASP A 149 -7.38 -11.79 21.73
C ASP A 149 -6.86 -13.23 21.92
N ASP A 150 -7.25 -14.14 21.01
CA ASP A 150 -6.80 -15.54 20.98
C ASP A 150 -5.29 -15.67 20.76
N VAL A 151 -4.62 -14.69 20.11
CA VAL A 151 -3.15 -14.68 20.01
C VAL A 151 -2.51 -14.69 21.39
N ILE A 152 -3.02 -13.88 22.32
CA ILE A 152 -2.48 -13.77 23.68
C ILE A 152 -2.89 -14.97 24.53
N THR A 153 -4.14 -15.41 24.45
CA THR A 153 -4.62 -16.55 25.25
C THR A 153 -3.89 -17.85 24.89
N ASN A 154 -3.43 -17.97 23.64
CA ASN A 154 -2.62 -19.10 23.15
C ASN A 154 -1.10 -18.92 23.40
N GLY A 155 -0.69 -17.94 24.20
CA GLY A 155 0.71 -17.75 24.62
C GLY A 155 1.56 -16.89 23.70
N GLY A 156 0.96 -16.22 22.72
CA GLY A 156 1.63 -15.22 21.88
C GLY A 156 1.89 -13.91 22.63
N THR A 157 2.74 -13.07 22.03
CA THR A 157 3.12 -11.77 22.57
C THR A 157 2.25 -10.63 22.00
N GLU A 158 2.36 -9.43 22.60
CA GLU A 158 1.75 -8.23 22.03
C GLU A 158 2.30 -7.90 20.62
N ASP A 159 3.57 -8.23 20.35
CA ASP A 159 4.16 -8.07 19.02
C ASP A 159 3.54 -9.06 18.01
N ASP A 160 3.23 -10.29 18.43
CA ASP A 160 2.51 -11.26 17.60
C ASP A 160 1.09 -10.80 17.29
N LYS A 161 0.37 -10.29 18.30
CA LYS A 161 -0.97 -9.72 18.13
C LYS A 161 -0.94 -8.52 17.18
N TYR A 162 0.08 -7.68 17.31
CA TYR A 162 0.29 -6.53 16.43
C TYR A 162 0.61 -6.95 14.99
N ASN A 163 1.50 -7.92 14.79
CA ASN A 163 1.79 -8.49 13.47
C ASN A 163 0.53 -9.09 12.84
N LYS A 164 -0.29 -9.78 13.65
CA LYS A 164 -1.58 -10.31 13.20
C LYS A 164 -2.56 -9.22 12.80
N LEU A 165 -2.61 -8.10 13.52
CA LEU A 165 -3.44 -6.94 13.14
C LEU A 165 -2.99 -6.32 11.81
N VAL A 166 -1.67 -6.29 11.52
CA VAL A 166 -1.16 -5.86 10.22
C VAL A 166 -1.69 -6.77 9.11
N GLU A 167 -1.63 -8.09 9.29
CA GLU A 167 -2.13 -9.08 8.33
C GLU A 167 -3.63 -8.94 8.09
N LEU A 168 -4.41 -8.82 9.17
CA LEU A 168 -5.87 -8.63 9.09
C LEU A 168 -6.24 -7.29 8.44
N ASN A 169 -5.45 -6.23 8.67
CA ASN A 169 -5.65 -4.95 8.00
C ASN A 169 -5.47 -5.08 6.48
N VAL A 170 -4.44 -5.80 6.03
CA VAL A 170 -4.24 -6.11 4.61
C VAL A 170 -5.41 -6.91 4.06
N TYR A 171 -5.83 -7.97 4.76
CA TYR A 171 -6.96 -8.79 4.37
C TYR A 171 -8.25 -7.98 4.19
N GLU A 172 -8.61 -7.13 5.15
CA GLU A 172 -9.81 -6.29 5.04
C GLU A 172 -9.70 -5.22 3.94
N GLN A 173 -8.50 -4.72 3.67
CA GLN A 173 -8.27 -3.79 2.56
C GLN A 173 -8.42 -4.49 1.20
N CYS A 174 -7.97 -5.74 1.06
CA CYS A 174 -8.25 -6.56 -0.11
C CYS A 174 -9.75 -6.75 -0.29
N ARG A 175 -10.49 -7.04 0.80
CA ARG A 175 -11.96 -7.11 0.78
C ARG A 175 -12.60 -5.80 0.35
N ASN A 176 -12.05 -4.64 0.73
CA ASN A 176 -12.57 -3.35 0.31
C ASN A 176 -12.36 -3.08 -1.20
N ILE A 177 -11.29 -3.57 -1.79
CA ILE A 177 -11.03 -3.47 -3.24
C ILE A 177 -12.07 -4.28 -4.03
N ILE A 178 -12.30 -5.54 -3.67
CA ILE A 178 -13.22 -6.42 -4.41
C ILE A 178 -14.68 -5.98 -4.29
N LYS A 179 -15.04 -5.16 -3.29
CA LYS A 179 -16.37 -4.52 -3.22
C LYS A 179 -16.60 -3.50 -4.33
N THR A 180 -15.54 -2.95 -4.92
CA THR A 180 -15.67 -1.89 -5.93
C THR A 180 -16.30 -2.41 -7.22
N ALA A 181 -17.18 -1.60 -7.82
CA ALA A 181 -17.84 -1.97 -9.07
C ALA A 181 -16.85 -2.21 -10.23
N ALA A 182 -15.75 -1.42 -10.27
CA ALA A 182 -14.72 -1.58 -11.29
C ALA A 182 -14.08 -2.98 -11.26
N VAL A 183 -13.76 -3.50 -10.08
CA VAL A 183 -13.14 -4.82 -9.93
C VAL A 183 -14.14 -5.93 -10.25
N GLN A 184 -15.36 -5.86 -9.73
CA GLN A 184 -16.37 -6.90 -10.00
C GLN A 184 -16.69 -7.02 -11.50
N GLN A 185 -16.93 -5.90 -12.17
CA GLN A 185 -17.25 -5.89 -13.60
C GLN A 185 -16.06 -6.37 -14.45
N SER A 186 -14.85 -5.88 -14.15
CA SER A 186 -13.65 -6.30 -14.88
C SER A 186 -13.35 -7.78 -14.69
N TRP A 187 -13.51 -8.31 -13.47
CA TRP A 187 -13.33 -9.72 -13.18
C TRP A 187 -14.35 -10.60 -13.91
N ALA A 188 -15.62 -10.22 -13.91
CA ALA A 188 -16.67 -10.98 -14.58
C ALA A 188 -16.48 -11.08 -16.10
N GLU A 189 -15.99 -9.99 -16.71
CA GLU A 189 -15.76 -9.94 -18.16
C GLU A 189 -14.42 -10.56 -18.58
N ASN A 190 -13.38 -10.40 -17.76
CA ASN A 190 -11.99 -10.60 -18.21
C ASN A 190 -11.14 -11.51 -17.31
N GLU A 191 -11.66 -11.96 -16.17
CA GLU A 191 -10.91 -12.71 -15.16
C GLU A 191 -9.67 -11.95 -14.64
N PHE A 192 -9.71 -10.61 -14.66
CA PHE A 192 -8.70 -9.74 -14.03
C PHE A 192 -9.30 -8.37 -13.63
N PRO A 193 -8.73 -7.67 -12.65
CA PRO A 193 -7.54 -8.03 -11.88
C PRO A 193 -7.79 -9.02 -10.74
N VAL A 194 -6.78 -9.85 -10.45
CA VAL A 194 -6.72 -10.64 -9.21
C VAL A 194 -6.18 -9.77 -8.08
N VAL A 195 -6.81 -9.83 -6.90
CA VAL A 195 -6.40 -9.07 -5.71
C VAL A 195 -5.52 -9.93 -4.80
N HIS A 196 -4.37 -9.40 -4.38
CA HIS A 196 -3.37 -10.06 -3.55
C HIS A 196 -3.15 -9.29 -2.25
N GLY A 197 -2.99 -10.01 -1.15
CA GLY A 197 -2.66 -9.43 0.15
C GLY A 197 -1.27 -9.87 0.60
N TRP A 198 -0.31 -8.96 0.63
CA TRP A 198 1.07 -9.25 1.01
C TRP A 198 1.50 -8.47 2.25
N VAL A 199 2.49 -8.98 2.97
CA VAL A 199 3.14 -8.28 4.08
C VAL A 199 4.65 -8.35 3.93
N PHE A 200 5.30 -7.19 3.95
CA PHE A 200 6.76 -7.09 3.88
C PHE A 200 7.42 -7.12 5.27
N GLY A 201 8.45 -7.95 5.41
CA GLY A 201 9.30 -8.02 6.60
C GLY A 201 10.56 -7.17 6.47
N PHE A 202 10.72 -6.14 7.32
CA PHE A 202 11.97 -5.35 7.35
C PHE A 202 13.17 -6.08 7.97
N HIS A 203 12.92 -7.18 8.69
CA HIS A 203 13.95 -7.92 9.41
C HIS A 203 14.72 -8.87 8.48
N ASP A 204 14.05 -9.41 7.46
CA ASP A 204 14.57 -10.41 6.53
C ASP A 204 14.48 -9.97 5.06
N GLY A 205 13.72 -8.91 4.76
CA GLY A 205 13.52 -8.40 3.40
C GLY A 205 12.53 -9.22 2.58
N MET A 206 11.76 -10.12 3.20
CA MET A 206 10.89 -11.05 2.50
C MET A 206 9.45 -10.55 2.39
N LEU A 207 8.79 -10.90 1.28
CA LEU A 207 7.35 -10.80 1.14
C LEU A 207 6.69 -12.09 1.63
N LYS A 208 5.71 -11.94 2.52
CA LYS A 208 4.78 -13.00 2.92
C LYS A 208 3.48 -12.83 2.15
N ASP A 209 3.08 -13.86 1.41
CA ASP A 209 1.74 -13.94 0.85
C ASP A 209 0.75 -14.41 1.93
N LEU A 210 -0.35 -13.67 2.09
CA LEU A 210 -1.44 -14.05 2.99
C LEU A 210 -2.43 -15.03 2.33
N ASN A 211 -2.21 -15.38 1.07
CA ASN A 211 -3.06 -16.26 0.26
C ASN A 211 -4.51 -15.80 0.28
N PHE A 212 -4.73 -14.53 -0.05
CA PHE A 212 -6.07 -13.94 -0.09
C PHE A 212 -6.94 -14.67 -1.12
N ASP A 213 -8.02 -15.31 -0.66
CA ASP A 213 -8.98 -16.01 -1.52
C ASP A 213 -9.89 -15.01 -2.25
N HIS A 214 -9.40 -14.48 -3.37
CA HIS A 214 -10.12 -13.49 -4.17
C HIS A 214 -11.52 -13.96 -4.56
N GLU A 215 -11.65 -15.15 -5.15
CA GLU A 215 -12.92 -15.68 -5.65
C GLU A 215 -13.91 -15.98 -4.53
N GLY A 216 -13.45 -16.65 -3.46
CA GLY A 216 -14.32 -16.95 -2.32
C GLY A 216 -14.82 -15.69 -1.65
N GLN A 217 -13.96 -14.69 -1.45
CA GLN A 217 -14.37 -13.41 -0.87
C GLN A 217 -15.30 -12.61 -1.78
N LEU A 218 -15.10 -12.67 -3.10
CA LEU A 218 -16.01 -12.03 -4.06
C LEU A 218 -17.41 -12.66 -3.99
N LYS A 219 -17.50 -14.00 -3.97
CA LYS A 219 -18.78 -14.72 -3.81
C LYS A 219 -19.51 -14.33 -2.54
N GLU A 220 -18.80 -14.15 -1.43
CA GLU A 220 -19.40 -13.69 -0.17
C GLU A 220 -20.01 -12.28 -0.29
N ILE A 221 -19.37 -11.36 -1.00
CA ILE A 221 -19.88 -10.00 -1.25
C ILE A 221 -21.09 -10.04 -2.18
N GLN A 222 -21.04 -10.86 -3.23
CA GLN A 222 -22.12 -11.02 -4.21
C GLN A 222 -23.42 -11.58 -3.61
N LYS A 223 -23.40 -12.13 -2.39
CA LYS A 223 -24.64 -12.51 -1.68
C LYS A 223 -25.65 -11.36 -1.58
N ILE A 224 -25.17 -10.12 -1.47
CA ILE A 224 -26.03 -8.93 -1.34
C ILE A 224 -25.72 -7.82 -2.35
N TYR A 225 -24.58 -7.89 -3.05
CA TYR A 225 -24.18 -6.88 -4.03
C TYR A 225 -23.48 -7.55 -5.22
N ASP A 226 -24.29 -8.14 -6.09
CA ASP A 226 -23.82 -8.83 -7.30
C ASP A 226 -24.12 -8.01 -8.55
N LEU A 227 -23.08 -7.41 -9.13
CA LEU A 227 -23.19 -6.61 -10.35
C LEU A 227 -23.04 -7.44 -11.63
N THR A 228 -22.79 -8.74 -11.54
CA THR A 228 -22.53 -9.60 -12.71
C THR A 228 -23.79 -10.29 -13.22
N LYS A 229 -24.92 -10.21 -12.49
CA LYS A 229 -26.18 -10.87 -12.87
C LYS A 229 -26.85 -10.29 -14.11
N ASP A 230 -26.59 -9.02 -14.37
CA ASP A 230 -27.20 -8.27 -15.48
C ASP A 230 -26.20 -7.99 -16.62
N MET A 231 -25.03 -8.64 -16.59
CA MET A 231 -23.96 -8.51 -17.60
C MET A 231 -24.03 -9.59 -18.68
#